data_AF-A0A7J9FD93-F1
#
_entry.id   AF-A0A7J9FD93-F1
#
_cell.length_a   1.000
_cell.length_b   1.000
_cell.length_c   1.000
_cell.angle_alpha   90.00
_cell.angle_beta   90.00
_cell.angle_gamma   90.00
#
_symmetry.space_group_name_H-M   'P 1'
#
loop_
_entity.id
_entity.type
_entity.pdbx_description
1 polymer ?
#
loop_
_entity_poly.entity_id
_entity_poly.type
_entity_poly.pdbx_seq_one_letter_code
_entity_poly.pdbx_strand_id
1 'polypeptide(L)'
;MQNEEGQNMDLYIPRKCSATNRLITSKDHASVQINVGHLDELGRYTGTFSTFALCGFVRAQGDADSALDRLWQKKKAEVRQ
;
A
#
# COMPACT_ATOMS: atom_id res chain seq x y z
N MET A 1 -3.50 9.94 17.93
CA MET A 1 -4.07 10.98 18.79
C MET A 1 -2.92 11.48 19.65
N GLN A 2 -2.62 12.77 19.64
CA GLN A 2 -1.53 13.32 20.45
C GLN A 2 -2.09 13.94 21.74
N ASN A 3 -1.43 13.73 22.88
CA ASN A 3 -1.71 14.49 24.09
C ASN A 3 -1.13 15.91 23.99
N GLU A 4 -1.35 16.74 25.01
CA GLU A 4 -0.84 18.11 25.08
C GLU A 4 0.70 18.19 25.12
N GLU A 5 1.37 17.10 25.50
CA GLU A 5 2.83 16.95 25.50
C GLU A 5 3.38 16.42 24.15
N GLY A 6 2.52 16.25 23.13
CA GLY A 6 2.91 15.79 21.79
C GLY A 6 3.16 14.29 21.67
N GLN A 7 2.91 13.50 22.71
CA GLN A 7 3.04 12.06 22.71
C GLN A 7 1.85 11.39 22.01
N ASN A 8 2.12 10.42 21.14
CA ASN A 8 1.07 9.65 20.48
C ASN A 8 0.46 8.62 21.45
N MET A 9 -0.82 8.78 21.77
CA MET A 9 -1.57 7.89 22.64
C MET A 9 -2.23 6.70 21.90
N ASP A 10 -2.11 6.62 20.57
CA ASP A 10 -2.71 5.51 19.82
C ASP A 10 -1.91 4.22 20.02
N LEU A 11 -2.60 3.16 20.47
CA LEU A 11 -2.03 1.81 20.62
C LEU A 11 -1.54 1.23 19.29
N TYR A 12 -2.23 1.54 18.20
CA TYR A 12 -1.82 1.16 16.85
C TYR A 12 -2.38 2.15 15.84
N ILE A 13 -1.65 2.36 14.75
CA ILE A 13 -2.11 3.16 13.61
C ILE A 13 -2.47 2.18 12.49
N PRO A 14 -3.75 2.09 12.08
CA PRO A 14 -4.16 1.18 11.02
C PRO A 14 -3.49 1.54 9.69
N ARG A 15 -3.33 0.51 8.84
CA ARG A 15 -2.87 0.71 7.45
C ARG A 15 -3.93 1.48 6.66
N LYS A 16 -3.49 2.23 5.65
CA LYS A 16 -4.39 2.91 4.69
C LYS A 16 -4.31 2.22 3.34
N CYS A 17 -5.44 2.08 2.68
CA CYS A 17 -5.53 1.61 1.31
C CYS A 17 -4.80 2.61 0.40
N SER A 18 -3.81 2.14 -0.34
CA SER A 18 -3.02 2.97 -1.26
C SER A 18 -3.86 3.56 -2.39
N ALA A 19 -4.98 2.91 -2.75
CA ALA A 19 -5.83 3.36 -3.85
C ALA A 19 -6.84 4.45 -3.45
N THR A 20 -7.41 4.35 -2.25
CA THR A 20 -8.56 5.19 -1.83
C THR A 20 -8.29 6.02 -0.57
N ASN A 21 -7.13 5.85 0.06
CA ASN A 21 -6.78 6.42 1.36
C ASN A 21 -7.74 6.05 2.51
N ARG A 22 -8.66 5.10 2.31
CA ARG A 22 -9.51 4.57 3.38
C ARG A 22 -8.67 3.76 4.36
N LEU A 23 -9.02 3.83 5.64
CA LEU A 23 -8.41 2.98 6.67
C LEU A 23 -8.81 1.52 6.43
N ILE A 24 -7.82 0.63 6.49
CA ILE A 24 -8.03 -0.81 6.50
C ILE A 24 -8.34 -1.19 7.94
N THR A 25 -9.58 -1.61 8.19
CA THR A 25 -10.06 -1.95 9.53
C THR A 25 -9.63 -3.36 9.92
N SER A 26 -9.71 -3.70 11.21
CA SER A 26 -9.39 -5.04 11.73
C SER A 26 -10.31 -6.15 11.23
N LYS A 27 -11.51 -5.80 10.73
CA LYS A 27 -12.50 -6.75 10.18
C LYS A 27 -12.43 -6.87 8.66
N ASP A 28 -11.58 -6.08 7.99
CA ASP A 28 -11.37 -6.21 6.55
C ASP A 28 -10.41 -7.37 6.24
N HIS A 29 -10.93 -8.59 6.40
CA HIS A 29 -10.21 -9.83 6.10
C HIS A 29 -9.97 -10.05 4.59
N ALA A 30 -10.66 -9.28 3.74
CA ALA A 30 -10.44 -9.26 2.31
C ALA A 30 -9.34 -8.26 1.90
N SER A 31 -8.78 -7.48 2.83
CA SER A 31 -7.64 -6.61 2.52
C SER A 31 -6.39 -7.42 2.18
N VAL A 32 -5.57 -6.90 1.26
CA VAL A 32 -4.31 -7.53 0.85
C VAL A 32 -3.18 -6.52 0.88
N GLN A 33 -1.97 -7.04 1.05
CA GLN A 33 -0.74 -6.29 0.88
C GLN A 33 0.11 -6.98 -0.18
N ILE A 34 0.54 -6.21 -1.16
CA ILE A 34 1.31 -6.69 -2.31
C ILE A 34 2.66 -5.98 -2.29
N ASN A 35 3.73 -6.76 -2.35
CA ASN A 35 5.09 -6.25 -2.48
C ASN A 35 5.55 -6.47 -3.92
N VAL A 36 5.87 -5.40 -4.63
CA VAL A 36 6.45 -5.45 -5.97
C VAL A 36 7.96 -5.34 -5.83
N GLY A 37 8.66 -6.43 -6.15
CA GLY A 37 10.11 -6.50 -6.07
C GLY A 37 10.78 -5.65 -7.15
N HIS A 38 11.85 -4.97 -6.77
CA HIS A 38 12.63 -4.13 -7.66
C HIS A 38 13.72 -4.96 -8.35
N LEU A 39 13.93 -4.70 -9.65
CA LEU A 39 14.95 -5.35 -10.46
C LEU A 39 16.10 -4.39 -10.77
N ASP A 40 17.29 -4.94 -10.93
CA ASP A 40 18.45 -4.26 -11.51
C ASP A 40 18.40 -4.27 -13.04
N GLU A 41 19.40 -3.65 -13.69
CA GLU A 41 19.50 -3.57 -15.15
C GLU A 41 19.63 -4.94 -15.83
N LEU A 42 20.07 -5.96 -15.09
CA LEU A 42 20.19 -7.34 -15.56
C LEU A 42 18.92 -8.17 -15.27
N GLY A 43 17.86 -7.52 -14.77
CA GLY A 43 16.59 -8.15 -14.43
C GLY A 43 16.62 -8.99 -13.14
N ARG A 44 17.61 -8.78 -12.27
CA ARG A 44 17.77 -9.53 -11.01
C ARG A 44 17.15 -8.77 -9.85
N TYR A 45 16.52 -9.50 -8.94
CA TYR A 45 15.90 -8.92 -7.76
C TYR A 45 16.95 -8.29 -6.82
N THR A 46 16.75 -7.02 -6.46
CA THR A 46 17.71 -6.23 -5.65
C THR A 46 17.50 -6.36 -4.14
N GLY A 47 16.42 -7.02 -3.70
CA GLY A 47 16.03 -7.08 -2.29
C GLY A 47 15.16 -5.90 -1.83
N THR A 48 14.97 -4.87 -2.66
CA THR A 48 14.07 -3.75 -2.37
C THR A 48 12.70 -3.98 -3.01
N PHE A 49 11.65 -3.43 -2.41
CA PHE A 49 10.29 -3.58 -2.91
C PHE A 49 9.41 -2.37 -2.61
N SER A 50 8.42 -2.16 -3.47
CA SER A 50 7.33 -1.20 -3.25
C SER A 50 6.12 -1.93 -2.69
N THR A 51 5.60 -1.45 -1.56
CA THR A 51 4.43 -2.05 -0.91
C THR A 51 3.15 -1.30 -1.28
N PHE A 52 2.11 -2.03 -1.68
CA PHE A 52 0.77 -1.50 -1.89
C PHE A 52 -0.24 -2.26 -1.03
N ALA A 53 -1.10 -1.52 -0.34
CA ALA A 53 -2.19 -2.09 0.45
C ALA A 53 -3.52 -1.79 -0.21
N LEU A 54 -4.34 -2.82 -0.45
CA LEU A 54 -5.68 -2.68 -1.02
C LEU A 54 -6.72 -3.13 0.01
N CYS A 55 -7.75 -2.32 0.24
CA CYS A 55 -8.87 -2.71 1.08
C CYS A 55 -9.84 -3.63 0.32
N GLY A 56 -10.60 -4.44 1.06
CA GLY A 56 -11.58 -5.37 0.51
C GLY A 56 -12.65 -4.69 -0.32
N PHE A 57 -13.00 -3.43 -0.01
CA PHE A 57 -13.96 -2.64 -0.78
C PHE A 57 -13.56 -2.48 -2.25
N VAL A 58 -12.31 -2.09 -2.53
CA VAL A 58 -11.81 -1.90 -3.91
C VAL A 58 -11.78 -3.23 -4.65
N ARG A 59 -11.46 -4.33 -3.95
CA ARG A 59 -11.46 -5.68 -4.52
C ARG A 59 -12.88 -6.16 -4.85
N ALA A 60 -13.85 -5.90 -3.99
CA ALA A 60 -15.25 -6.26 -4.21
C ALA A 60 -15.87 -5.51 -5.40
N GLN A 61 -15.42 -4.28 -5.65
CA GLN A 61 -15.88 -3.46 -6.78
C GLN A 61 -15.32 -3.93 -8.13
N GLY A 62 -14.25 -4.74 -8.14
CA GLY A 62 -13.55 -5.14 -9.37
C GLY A 62 -12.49 -4.12 -9.84
N ASP A 63 -12.29 -3.02 -9.11
CA ASP A 63 -11.36 -1.94 -9.48
C ASP A 63 -9.93 -2.18 -9.01
N ALA A 64 -9.64 -3.32 -8.37
CA ALA A 64 -8.34 -3.61 -7.76
C ALA A 64 -7.19 -3.61 -8.77
N ASP A 65 -7.41 -4.19 -9.94
CA ASP A 65 -6.40 -4.29 -11.00
C ASP A 65 -6.04 -2.90 -11.55
N SER A 66 -7.04 -2.17 -12.04
CA SER A 66 -6.90 -0.78 -12.50
C SER A 66 -6.26 0.14 -11.45
N ALA A 67 -6.59 -0.05 -10.17
CA ALA A 67 -5.98 0.72 -9.09
C ALA A 67 -4.49 0.38 -8.90
N LEU A 68 -4.13 -0.90 -8.94
CA LEU A 68 -2.76 -1.36 -8.79
C LEU A 68 -1.89 -0.86 -9.96
N ASP A 69 -2.39 -0.97 -11.20
CA ASP A 69 -1.70 -0.47 -12.39
C ASP A 69 -1.39 1.02 -12.28
N ARG A 70 -2.39 1.84 -11.91
CA ARG A 70 -2.20 3.28 -11.73
C ARG A 70 -1.18 3.59 -10.64
N LEU A 71 -1.20 2.85 -9.53
CA LEU A 71 -0.25 3.04 -8.42
C LEU A 71 1.17 2.63 -8.83
N TRP A 72 1.29 1.52 -9.55
CA TRP A 72 2.58 1.03 -10.01
C TRP A 72 3.19 1.97 -11.05
N GLN A 73 2.43 2.48 -12.02
CA GLN A 73 2.95 3.45 -13.01
C GLN A 73 3.54 4.70 -12.34
N LYS A 74 2.88 5.22 -11.30
CA LYS A 74 3.42 6.34 -10.52
C LYS A 74 4.71 5.97 -9.81
N LYS A 75 4.73 4.79 -9.16
CA LYS A 75 5.89 4.34 -8.40
C LYS A 75 7.07 3.97 -9.29
N LYS A 76 6.82 3.42 -10.47
CA LYS A 76 7.81 3.08 -11.49
C LYS A 76 8.62 4.32 -11.90
N ALA A 77 7.93 5.46 -12.12
CA ALA A 77 8.59 6.72 -12.41
C ALA A 77 9.49 7.22 -11.27
N GLU A 78 9.08 7.02 -10.01
CA GLU A 78 9.89 7.39 -8.84
C GLU A 78 11.12 6.51 -8.67
N VAL A 79 10.99 5.19 -8.90
CA VAL A 79 12.04 4.19 -8.71
C VAL A 79 12.96 4.07 -9.94
N ARG A 80 12.59 4.72 -11.06
CA ARG A 80 13.32 4.68 -12.34
C ARG A 80 13.53 3.25 -12.87
N GLN A 81 12.46 2.46 -12.80
CA GLN A 81 12.35 1.12 -13.41
C GLN A 81 11.55 1.15 -14.71
#